data_AF-A0A835VDR4-F1
#
_entry.id   AF-A0A835VDR4-F1
#
_cell.length_a   1.000
_cell.length_b   1.000
_cell.length_c   1.000
_cell.angle_alpha   90.00
_cell.angle_beta   90.00
_cell.angle_gamma   90.00
#
_symmetry.space_group_name_H-M   'P 1'
#
loop_
_entity.id
_entity.type
_entity.pdbx_description
1 polymer ?
#
loop_
_entity_poly.entity_id
_entity_poly.type
_entity_poly.pdbx_seq_one_letter_code
_entity_poly.pdbx_strand_id
1 'polypeptide(L)'
;MQFVLPAMANVRYALFSAGLHSKIKVSTSVSQAVLGASYPPSAGAFTSEADSFLGPIARFLEGHRAPLLVNLYPYFAYAGNAAKVPLDYALFTSQGSVVFDGKLNYSNLFDAMVDSVYSALEKIGGEMVEVVVSETGWPSAGGAATSIRNAQTYNTNLIKHVQQGSPKRPGKIEAYIFAMFNENQKSAGVEQSWGLFYPNKVPVYPVEFL
;
A
#
# COMPACT_ATOMS: atom_id res chain seq x y z
N MET A 1 -14.70 -14.79 0.53
CA MET A 1 -13.57 -14.80 -0.44
C MET A 1 -13.24 -16.19 -1.00
N GLN A 2 -14.22 -17.09 -1.11
CA GLN A 2 -13.99 -18.51 -1.48
C GLN A 2 -13.50 -18.76 -2.91
N PHE A 3 -13.62 -17.77 -3.81
CA PHE A 3 -13.28 -17.94 -5.23
C PHE A 3 -11.89 -17.41 -5.61
N VAL A 4 -11.25 -16.61 -4.75
CA VAL A 4 -10.00 -15.90 -5.09
C VAL A 4 -8.88 -16.90 -5.33
N LEU A 5 -8.60 -17.77 -4.37
CA LEU A 5 -7.50 -18.74 -4.49
C LEU A 5 -7.72 -19.75 -5.64
N PRO A 6 -8.91 -20.37 -5.83
CA PRO A 6 -9.15 -21.21 -7.01
C PRO A 6 -8.96 -20.47 -8.34
N ALA A 7 -9.40 -19.21 -8.44
CA ALA A 7 -9.20 -18.40 -9.64
C ALA A 7 -7.70 -18.13 -9.89
N MET A 8 -6.95 -17.76 -8.84
CA MET A 8 -5.50 -17.57 -8.92
C MET A 8 -4.79 -18.84 -9.40
N ALA A 9 -5.15 -20.00 -8.87
CA ALA A 9 -4.58 -21.29 -9.27
C ALA A 9 -4.86 -21.59 -10.76
N ASN A 10 -6.08 -21.38 -11.23
CA ASN A 10 -6.46 -21.60 -12.63
C ASN A 10 -5.71 -20.67 -13.59
N VAL A 11 -5.63 -19.37 -13.26
CA VAL A 11 -4.88 -18.39 -14.08
C VAL A 11 -3.39 -18.75 -14.10
N ARG A 12 -2.82 -19.12 -12.95
CA ARG A 12 -1.41 -19.52 -12.85
C ARG A 12 -1.11 -20.80 -13.64
N TYR A 13 -2.05 -21.75 -13.69
CA TYR A 13 -1.95 -22.95 -14.51
C TYR A 13 -2.00 -22.64 -16.01
N ALA A 14 -2.88 -21.73 -16.44
CA ALA A 14 -2.92 -21.27 -17.82
C ALA A 14 -1.61 -20.59 -18.24
N LEU A 15 -1.08 -19.69 -17.39
CA LEU A 15 0.23 -19.04 -17.61
C LEU A 15 1.40 -20.04 -17.61
N PHE A 16 1.31 -21.10 -16.81
CA PHE A 16 2.29 -22.19 -16.84
C PHE A 16 2.28 -22.91 -18.18
N SER A 17 1.08 -23.32 -18.63
CA SER A 17 0.87 -24.04 -19.89
C SER A 17 1.31 -23.23 -21.11
N ALA A 18 1.20 -21.89 -21.03
CA ALA A 18 1.68 -20.97 -22.06
C ALA A 18 3.18 -20.61 -21.95
N GLY A 19 3.91 -21.12 -20.95
CA GLY A 19 5.33 -20.78 -20.73
C GLY A 19 5.58 -19.36 -20.21
N LEU A 20 4.56 -18.68 -19.70
CA LEU A 20 4.61 -17.27 -19.25
C LEU A 20 4.75 -17.09 -17.73
N HIS A 21 4.61 -18.17 -16.96
CA HIS A 21 4.55 -18.13 -15.49
C HIS A 21 5.77 -17.54 -14.76
N SER A 22 6.94 -17.50 -15.41
CA SER A 22 8.14 -16.85 -14.85
C SER A 22 8.13 -15.34 -15.06
N LYS A 23 7.42 -14.85 -16.08
CA LYS A 23 7.32 -13.44 -16.48
C LYS A 23 6.07 -12.75 -15.92
N ILE A 24 4.97 -13.47 -15.81
CA ILE A 24 3.68 -12.96 -15.34
C ILE A 24 3.35 -13.65 -14.02
N LYS A 25 3.47 -12.92 -12.92
CA LYS A 25 3.12 -13.39 -11.57
C LYS A 25 1.62 -13.22 -11.33
N VAL A 26 1.01 -14.22 -10.71
CA VAL A 26 -0.40 -14.16 -10.30
C VAL A 26 -0.45 -13.78 -8.84
N SER A 27 -1.26 -12.77 -8.53
CA SER A 27 -1.49 -12.29 -7.16
C SER A 27 -2.97 -11.86 -6.99
N THR A 28 -3.28 -11.28 -5.84
CA THR A 28 -4.52 -10.58 -5.53
C THR A 28 -4.18 -9.27 -4.80
N SER A 29 -5.02 -8.25 -4.97
CA SER A 29 -4.91 -6.99 -4.22
C SER A 29 -5.84 -7.01 -3.01
N VAL A 30 -5.38 -6.47 -1.88
CA VAL A 30 -6.17 -6.31 -0.66
C VAL A 30 -6.09 -4.88 -0.11
N SER A 31 -7.16 -4.44 0.55
CA SER A 31 -7.18 -3.16 1.26
C SER A 31 -6.38 -3.23 2.56
N GLN A 32 -5.79 -2.12 3.02
CA GLN A 32 -5.22 -1.99 4.37
C GLN A 32 -6.17 -2.44 5.50
N ALA A 33 -7.48 -2.45 5.27
CA ALA A 33 -8.49 -2.88 6.24
C ALA A 33 -8.39 -4.36 6.64
N VAL A 34 -7.59 -5.17 5.94
CA VAL A 34 -7.29 -6.55 6.36
C VAL A 34 -6.45 -6.62 7.65
N LEU A 35 -5.75 -5.54 8.02
CA LEU A 35 -4.98 -5.46 9.26
C LEU A 35 -5.92 -5.23 10.46
N GLY A 36 -5.87 -6.14 11.43
CA GLY A 36 -6.54 -5.99 12.73
C GLY A 36 -5.66 -5.31 13.77
N ALA A 37 -4.33 -5.47 13.67
CA ALA A 37 -3.34 -4.76 14.47
C ALA A 37 -2.24 -4.21 13.55
N SER A 38 -1.80 -2.98 13.82
CA SER A 38 -0.77 -2.29 13.03
C SER A 38 0.05 -1.28 13.86
N TYR A 39 -0.04 -1.35 15.19
CA TYR A 39 0.74 -0.48 16.09
C TYR A 39 1.22 -1.25 17.34
N PRO A 40 2.54 -1.26 17.61
CA PRO A 40 3.61 -0.85 16.69
C PRO A 40 3.67 -1.80 15.46
N PRO A 41 4.41 -1.48 14.40
CA PRO A 41 4.44 -2.31 13.19
C PRO A 41 4.78 -3.79 13.40
N SER A 42 5.67 -4.11 14.35
CA SER A 42 6.01 -5.49 14.73
C SER A 42 4.82 -6.30 15.27
N ALA A 43 3.81 -5.61 15.82
CA ALA A 43 2.55 -6.22 16.26
C ALA A 43 1.58 -6.50 15.10
N GLY A 44 1.92 -6.07 13.87
CA GLY A 44 1.16 -6.26 12.64
C GLY A 44 0.51 -7.63 12.54
N ALA A 45 -0.82 -7.69 12.41
CA ALA A 45 -1.58 -8.93 12.29
C ALA A 45 -2.85 -8.70 11.47
N PHE A 46 -3.21 -9.69 10.65
CA PHE A 46 -4.48 -9.68 9.95
C PHE A 46 -5.66 -9.87 10.93
N THR A 47 -6.84 -9.36 10.58
CA THR A 47 -8.08 -9.71 11.31
C THR A 47 -8.33 -11.21 11.23
N SER A 48 -9.10 -11.79 12.16
CA SER A 48 -9.43 -13.23 12.11
C SER A 48 -10.17 -13.61 10.82
N GLU A 49 -11.00 -12.71 10.30
CA GLU A 49 -11.65 -12.92 8.99
C GLU A 49 -10.60 -12.92 7.87
N ALA A 50 -9.69 -11.94 7.86
CA ALA A 50 -8.65 -11.83 6.85
C ALA A 50 -7.68 -13.02 6.87
N ASP A 51 -7.24 -13.44 8.05
CA ASP A 51 -6.37 -14.59 8.25
C ASP A 51 -6.94 -15.87 7.61
N SER A 52 -8.25 -16.10 7.76
CA SER A 52 -8.92 -17.31 7.24
C SER A 52 -8.77 -17.51 5.73
N PHE A 53 -8.69 -16.42 4.95
CA PHE A 53 -8.50 -16.49 3.50
C PHE A 53 -7.08 -16.10 3.05
N LEU A 54 -6.37 -15.25 3.81
CA LEU A 54 -5.01 -14.84 3.48
C LEU A 54 -3.99 -15.93 3.79
N GLY A 55 -4.18 -16.75 4.83
CA GLY A 55 -3.25 -17.85 5.14
C GLY A 55 -3.00 -18.78 3.94
N PRO A 56 -4.05 -19.35 3.32
CA PRO A 56 -3.90 -20.16 2.10
C PRO A 56 -3.34 -19.37 0.91
N ILE A 57 -3.70 -18.09 0.76
CA ILE A 57 -3.20 -17.24 -0.34
C ILE A 57 -1.71 -16.93 -0.15
N ALA A 58 -1.25 -16.61 1.05
CA ALA A 58 0.15 -16.32 1.37
C ALA A 58 1.04 -17.52 1.02
N ARG A 59 0.63 -18.74 1.41
CA ARG A 59 1.35 -19.96 1.04
C ARG A 59 1.37 -20.20 -0.47
N PHE A 60 0.26 -19.90 -1.17
CA PHE A 60 0.22 -19.97 -2.63
C PHE A 60 1.19 -18.97 -3.25
N LEU A 61 1.23 -17.72 -2.78
CA LEU A 61 2.12 -16.68 -3.26
C LEU A 61 3.59 -17.06 -3.02
N GLU A 62 3.91 -17.54 -1.82
CA GLU A 62 5.25 -17.98 -1.44
C GLU A 62 5.75 -19.13 -2.33
N GLY A 63 4.93 -20.18 -2.48
CA GLY A 63 5.27 -21.33 -3.33
C GLY A 63 5.49 -20.99 -4.81
N HIS A 64 4.98 -19.85 -5.27
CA HIS A 64 5.13 -19.39 -6.66
C HIS A 64 6.06 -18.17 -6.81
N ARG A 65 6.67 -17.70 -5.71
CA ARG A 65 7.48 -16.47 -5.66
C ARG A 65 6.73 -15.31 -6.33
N ALA A 66 5.54 -15.04 -5.82
CA ALA A 66 4.67 -13.94 -6.23
C ALA A 66 4.44 -13.01 -5.04
N PRO A 67 4.32 -11.69 -5.26
CA PRO A 67 4.09 -10.75 -4.17
C PRO A 67 2.62 -10.75 -3.74
N LEU A 68 2.31 -10.20 -2.57
CA LEU A 68 0.97 -9.72 -2.22
C LEU A 68 0.83 -8.26 -2.67
N LEU A 69 -0.27 -7.94 -3.34
CA LEU A 69 -0.61 -6.55 -3.68
C LEU A 69 -1.45 -5.95 -2.55
N VAL A 70 -1.06 -4.77 -2.06
CA VAL A 70 -1.77 -4.10 -0.96
C VAL A 70 -2.01 -2.63 -1.27
N ASN A 71 -3.24 -2.18 -1.08
CA ASN A 71 -3.63 -0.78 -1.18
C ASN A 71 -3.42 -0.11 0.19
N LEU A 72 -2.41 0.76 0.29
CA LEU A 72 -1.99 1.42 1.52
C LEU A 72 -2.12 2.94 1.38
N TYR A 73 -2.97 3.55 2.18
CA TYR A 73 -3.27 4.97 2.15
C TYR A 73 -3.03 5.62 3.52
N PRO A 74 -1.84 6.21 3.76
CA PRO A 74 -1.58 7.06 4.91
C PRO A 74 -2.62 8.16 5.09
N TYR A 75 -3.20 8.67 3.99
CA TYR A 75 -4.31 9.61 4.02
C TYR A 75 -5.49 9.12 4.88
N PHE A 76 -6.00 7.91 4.64
CA PHE A 76 -7.16 7.40 5.37
C PHE A 76 -6.84 7.11 6.84
N ALA A 77 -5.62 6.65 7.14
CA ALA A 77 -5.18 6.46 8.51
C ALA A 77 -5.09 7.80 9.27
N TYR A 78 -4.59 8.86 8.62
CA TYR A 78 -4.60 10.21 9.16
C TYR A 78 -6.03 10.75 9.31
N ALA A 79 -6.84 10.73 8.25
CA ALA A 79 -8.18 11.30 8.25
C ALA A 79 -9.11 10.63 9.27
N GLY A 80 -8.94 9.32 9.50
CA GLY A 80 -9.69 8.58 10.51
C GLY A 80 -9.20 8.80 11.95
N ASN A 81 -7.99 9.32 12.17
CA ASN A 81 -7.41 9.46 13.51
C ASN A 81 -6.38 10.59 13.63
N ALA A 82 -6.73 11.80 13.18
CA ALA A 82 -5.83 12.95 13.13
C ALA A 82 -5.30 13.39 14.51
N ALA A 83 -5.95 12.98 15.59
CA ALA A 83 -5.50 13.23 16.96
C ALA A 83 -4.30 12.36 17.37
N LYS A 84 -4.12 11.18 16.76
CA LYS A 84 -3.03 10.24 17.07
C LYS A 84 -2.03 10.05 15.93
N VAL A 85 -2.38 10.47 14.72
CA VAL A 85 -1.54 10.39 13.53
C VAL A 85 -1.16 11.80 13.12
N PRO A 86 0.07 12.27 13.42
CA PRO A 86 0.54 13.57 12.97
C PRO A 86 0.54 13.69 11.44
N LEU A 87 0.22 14.88 10.91
CA LEU A 87 0.14 15.09 9.46
C LEU A 87 1.52 14.98 8.80
N ASP A 88 2.57 15.49 9.46
CA ASP A 88 3.95 15.41 8.98
C ASP A 88 4.46 13.97 8.90
N TYR A 89 4.03 13.10 9.82
CA TYR A 89 4.28 11.67 9.77
C TYR A 89 3.60 11.01 8.56
N ALA A 90 2.37 11.42 8.23
CA ALA A 90 1.64 10.89 7.08
C ALA A 90 2.14 11.42 5.72
N LEU A 91 2.79 12.60 5.69
CA LEU A 91 3.27 13.27 4.48
C LEU A 91 4.78 13.10 4.21
N PHE A 92 5.48 12.24 4.95
CA PHE A 92 6.94 12.06 4.88
C PHE A 92 7.75 13.34 5.22
N THR A 93 7.22 14.23 6.05
CA THR A 93 7.90 15.50 6.40
C THR A 93 8.30 15.59 7.87
N SER A 94 8.16 14.51 8.63
CA SER A 94 8.61 14.49 10.03
C SER A 94 10.12 14.68 10.13
N GLN A 95 10.57 15.46 11.12
CA GLN A 95 11.99 15.78 11.32
C GLN A 95 12.74 14.69 12.10
N GLY A 96 12.06 13.65 12.54
CA GLY A 96 12.63 12.58 13.35
C GLY A 96 11.75 11.33 13.35
N SER A 97 12.13 10.36 14.18
CA SER A 97 11.33 9.15 14.40
C SER A 97 10.09 9.47 15.22
N VAL A 98 8.93 9.01 14.74
CA VAL A 98 7.62 9.18 15.37
C VAL A 98 7.23 7.92 16.15
N VAL A 99 7.58 6.75 15.62
CA VAL A 99 7.33 5.46 16.28
C VAL A 99 8.65 4.73 16.50
N PHE A 100 8.85 4.24 17.72
CA PHE A 100 9.98 3.41 18.14
C PHE A 100 9.47 1.99 18.42
N ASP A 101 9.97 1.01 17.67
CA ASP A 101 9.52 -0.39 17.70
C ASP A 101 10.73 -1.32 17.85
N GLY A 102 11.16 -1.49 19.11
CA GLY A 102 12.39 -2.19 19.43
C GLY A 102 13.61 -1.48 18.81
N LYS A 103 14.20 -2.09 17.77
CA LYS A 103 15.36 -1.55 17.04
C LYS A 103 14.96 -0.78 15.77
N LEU A 104 13.69 -0.85 15.36
CA LEU A 104 13.19 -0.20 14.16
C LEU A 104 12.53 1.12 14.54
N ASN A 105 12.86 2.17 13.78
CA ASN A 105 12.32 3.50 13.99
C ASN A 105 11.64 3.97 12.71
N TYR A 106 10.45 4.55 12.86
CA TYR A 106 9.63 4.98 11.72
C TYR A 106 9.48 6.50 11.74
N SER A 107 9.95 7.16 10.68
CA SER A 107 9.81 8.61 10.47
C SER A 107 8.62 8.97 9.58
N ASN A 108 8.01 7.98 8.92
CA ASN A 108 6.82 8.17 8.10
C ASN A 108 5.83 7.00 8.28
N LEU A 109 4.54 7.30 8.08
CA LEU A 109 3.46 6.35 8.28
C LEU A 109 3.42 5.25 7.22
N PHE A 110 3.87 5.53 6.00
CA PHE A 110 3.92 4.55 4.92
C PHE A 110 4.79 3.34 5.29
N ASP A 111 5.99 3.58 5.81
CA ASP A 111 6.88 2.51 6.28
C ASP A 111 6.26 1.68 7.39
N ALA A 112 5.63 2.34 8.36
CA ALA A 112 4.95 1.65 9.45
C ALA A 112 3.80 0.77 8.95
N MET A 113 3.07 1.22 7.92
CA MET A 113 2.00 0.44 7.29
C MET A 113 2.56 -0.74 6.49
N VAL A 114 3.61 -0.54 5.69
CA VAL A 114 4.29 -1.61 4.93
C VAL A 114 4.83 -2.68 5.88
N ASP A 115 5.52 -2.28 6.96
CA ASP A 115 6.11 -3.23 7.91
C ASP A 115 5.06 -3.93 8.77
N SER A 116 3.91 -3.31 9.02
CA SER A 116 2.76 -3.97 9.62
C SER A 116 2.23 -5.11 8.75
N VAL A 117 2.21 -4.94 7.42
CA VAL A 117 1.83 -6.01 6.49
C VAL A 117 2.87 -7.12 6.49
N TYR A 118 4.16 -6.81 6.44
CA TYR A 118 5.21 -7.83 6.52
C TYR A 118 5.14 -8.63 7.83
N SER A 119 4.95 -7.95 8.97
CA SER A 119 4.76 -8.63 10.26
C SER A 119 3.49 -9.48 10.32
N ALA A 120 2.42 -9.09 9.62
CA ALA A 120 1.21 -9.90 9.51
C ALA A 120 1.44 -11.14 8.61
N LEU A 121 2.14 -11.00 7.49
CA LEU A 121 2.50 -12.09 6.58
C LEU A 121 3.37 -13.14 7.28
N GLU A 122 4.36 -12.71 8.07
CA GLU A 122 5.23 -13.61 8.85
C GLU A 122 4.43 -14.50 9.82
N LYS A 123 3.29 -14.03 10.33
CA LYS A 123 2.44 -14.80 11.26
C LYS A 123 1.59 -15.87 10.58
N ILE A 124 1.46 -15.82 9.25
CA ILE A 124 0.57 -16.71 8.49
C ILE A 124 1.33 -17.62 7.51
N GLY A 125 2.67 -17.68 7.63
CA GLY A 125 3.54 -18.50 6.78
C GLY A 125 3.77 -17.89 5.40
N GLY A 126 3.87 -16.57 5.34
CA GLY A 126 4.26 -15.79 4.16
C GLY A 126 5.54 -15.02 4.38
N GLU A 127 6.50 -15.54 5.15
CA GLU A 127 7.74 -14.82 5.51
C GLU A 127 8.52 -14.33 4.28
N MET A 128 8.43 -15.05 3.16
CA MET A 128 9.14 -14.76 1.91
C MET A 128 8.27 -14.06 0.87
N VAL A 129 7.00 -13.74 1.21
CA VAL A 129 6.10 -13.00 0.32
C VAL A 129 6.48 -11.53 0.32
N GLU A 130 6.90 -11.02 -0.84
CA GLU A 130 7.13 -9.59 -1.04
C GLU A 130 5.81 -8.81 -1.06
N VAL A 131 5.87 -7.54 -0.65
CA VAL A 131 4.73 -6.62 -0.72
C VAL A 131 4.93 -5.65 -1.88
N VAL A 132 3.94 -5.60 -2.78
CA VAL A 132 3.78 -4.54 -3.78
C VAL A 132 2.68 -3.61 -3.29
N VAL A 133 2.95 -2.31 -3.21
CA VAL A 133 1.92 -1.32 -2.86
C VAL A 133 1.12 -1.00 -4.13
N SER A 134 0.04 -1.74 -4.36
CA SER A 134 -0.75 -1.65 -5.60
C SER A 134 -1.57 -0.38 -5.74
N GLU A 135 -1.83 0.31 -4.63
CA GLU A 135 -2.40 1.65 -4.65
C GLU A 135 -1.93 2.44 -3.44
N THR A 136 -1.58 3.70 -3.67
CA THR A 136 -1.35 4.69 -2.63
C THR A 136 -1.44 6.10 -3.21
N GLY A 137 -1.73 7.10 -2.40
CA GLY A 137 -1.85 8.48 -2.89
C GLY A 137 -2.36 9.43 -1.82
N TRP A 138 -2.68 10.65 -2.23
CA TRP A 138 -3.31 11.65 -1.36
C TRP A 138 -4.26 12.54 -2.17
N PRO A 139 -5.51 12.75 -1.72
CA PRO A 139 -6.50 13.50 -2.48
C PRO A 139 -6.23 15.01 -2.42
N SER A 140 -6.40 15.67 -3.56
CA SER A 140 -6.15 17.10 -3.73
C SER A 140 -7.28 18.00 -3.22
N ALA A 141 -8.49 17.45 -3.04
CA ALA A 141 -9.69 18.15 -2.56
C ALA A 141 -10.72 17.17 -1.96
N GLY A 142 -11.81 17.71 -1.40
CA GLY A 142 -13.00 16.94 -1.04
C GLY A 142 -13.08 16.45 0.41
N GLY A 143 -12.09 16.74 1.27
CA GLY A 143 -12.11 16.29 2.66
C GLY A 143 -11.13 17.01 3.60
N ALA A 144 -10.97 16.47 4.81
CA ALA A 144 -9.99 16.98 5.76
C ALA A 144 -8.56 16.76 5.25
N ALA A 145 -7.67 17.74 5.50
CA ALA A 145 -6.28 17.76 5.07
C ALA A 145 -6.04 17.47 3.57
N THR A 146 -7.04 17.71 2.73
CA THR A 146 -6.89 17.65 1.27
C THR A 146 -6.52 19.02 0.73
N SER A 147 -5.43 19.07 -0.03
CA SER A 147 -5.04 20.24 -0.82
C SER A 147 -4.11 19.79 -1.95
N ILE A 148 -4.02 20.58 -3.02
CA ILE A 148 -3.01 20.39 -4.08
C ILE A 148 -1.60 20.26 -3.47
N ARG A 149 -1.28 21.10 -2.47
CA ARG A 149 0.02 21.09 -1.79
C ARG A 149 0.29 19.79 -1.03
N ASN A 150 -0.70 19.28 -0.28
CA ASN A 150 -0.52 18.03 0.47
C ASN A 150 -0.41 16.84 -0.48
N ALA A 151 -1.23 16.82 -1.53
CA ALA A 151 -1.19 15.79 -2.56
C ALA A 151 0.17 15.75 -3.27
N GLN A 152 0.67 16.92 -3.68
CA GLN A 152 1.99 17.05 -4.27
C GLN A 152 3.10 16.61 -3.31
N THR A 153 3.06 17.04 -2.05
CA THR A 153 4.04 16.66 -1.02
C THR A 153 4.10 15.14 -0.87
N TYR A 154 2.94 14.51 -0.66
CA TYR A 154 2.86 13.07 -0.46
C TYR A 154 3.41 12.30 -1.66
N ASN A 155 2.90 12.56 -2.87
CA ASN A 155 3.27 11.80 -4.06
C ASN A 155 4.74 12.05 -4.47
N THR A 156 5.24 13.27 -4.34
CA THR A 156 6.66 13.58 -4.62
C THR A 156 7.59 12.86 -3.64
N ASN A 157 7.25 12.85 -2.36
CA ASN A 157 8.07 12.20 -1.34
C ASN A 157 8.01 10.68 -1.47
N LEU A 158 6.84 10.11 -1.75
CA LEU A 158 6.67 8.69 -2.04
C LEU A 158 7.61 8.23 -3.16
N ILE A 159 7.60 8.92 -4.31
CA ILE A 159 8.44 8.57 -5.47
C ILE A 159 9.92 8.47 -5.09
N LYS A 160 10.41 9.42 -4.28
CA LYS A 160 11.80 9.44 -3.78
C LYS A 160 12.05 8.35 -2.75
N HIS A 161 11.09 8.11 -1.87
CA HIS A 161 11.20 7.21 -0.71
C HIS A 161 11.25 5.74 -1.11
N VAL A 162 10.42 5.32 -2.07
CA VAL A 162 10.28 3.89 -2.44
C VAL A 162 11.56 3.27 -3.01
N GLN A 163 12.60 4.04 -3.32
CA GLN A 163 13.91 3.51 -3.69
C GLN A 163 14.70 2.94 -2.49
N GLN A 164 14.37 3.34 -1.27
CA GLN A 164 15.12 3.02 -0.05
C GLN A 164 14.54 1.81 0.70
N GLY A 165 13.23 1.61 0.60
CA GLY A 165 12.51 0.58 1.35
C GLY A 165 12.02 1.04 2.71
N SER A 166 11.64 0.08 3.53
CA SER A 166 11.18 0.30 4.91
C SER A 166 12.25 -0.14 5.93
N PRO A 167 12.13 0.26 7.22
CA PRO A 167 13.03 -0.18 8.27
C PRO A 167 13.20 -1.71 8.38
N LYS A 168 12.12 -2.50 8.25
CA LYS A 168 12.17 -3.97 8.33
C LYS A 168 12.61 -4.63 7.02
N ARG A 169 12.36 -4.00 5.87
CA ARG A 169 12.71 -4.49 4.54
C ARG A 169 13.39 -3.39 3.72
N PRO A 170 14.69 -3.14 3.96
CA PRO A 170 15.48 -2.23 3.15
C PRO A 170 15.55 -2.70 1.69
N GLY A 171 15.49 -1.77 0.75
CA GLY A 171 15.48 -2.06 -0.69
C GLY A 171 14.21 -1.55 -1.38
N LYS A 172 14.27 -1.42 -2.71
CA LYS A 172 13.20 -0.80 -3.49
C LYS A 172 11.84 -1.47 -3.24
N ILE A 173 10.83 -0.65 -2.94
CA ILE A 173 9.42 -1.06 -2.89
C ILE A 173 8.79 -0.73 -4.25
N GLU A 174 8.13 -1.70 -4.86
CA GLU A 174 7.26 -1.43 -6.00
C GLU A 174 5.95 -0.82 -5.50
N ALA A 175 5.62 0.38 -6.00
CA ALA A 175 4.44 1.13 -5.60
C ALA A 175 3.76 1.79 -6.79
N TYR A 176 2.43 1.84 -6.76
CA TYR A 176 1.59 2.41 -7.80
C TYR A 176 0.78 3.58 -7.21
N ILE A 177 0.93 4.76 -7.81
CA ILE A 177 0.18 5.94 -7.38
C ILE A 177 -1.25 5.85 -7.90
N PHE A 178 -2.20 5.91 -6.98
CA PHE A 178 -3.61 6.08 -7.24
C PHE A 178 -3.93 7.59 -7.23
N ALA A 179 -4.32 8.22 -8.34
CA ALA A 179 -4.48 7.65 -9.69
C ALA A 179 -4.02 8.62 -10.78
N MET A 180 -4.12 8.21 -12.05
CA MET A 180 -3.74 9.05 -13.18
C MET A 180 -4.64 10.29 -13.29
N PHE A 181 -5.97 10.13 -13.18
CA PHE A 181 -6.93 11.20 -13.40
C PHE A 181 -7.91 11.36 -12.23
N ASN A 182 -8.48 12.55 -12.10
CA ASN A 182 -9.69 12.76 -11.30
C ASN A 182 -10.88 12.02 -11.93
N GLU A 183 -11.57 11.20 -11.15
CA GLU A 183 -12.66 10.33 -11.63
C GLU A 183 -14.03 10.86 -11.21
N ASN A 184 -14.69 11.62 -12.09
CA ASN A 184 -15.94 12.33 -11.77
C ASN A 184 -17.18 11.43 -11.57
N GLN A 185 -17.12 10.15 -11.94
CA GLN A 185 -18.19 9.18 -11.70
C GLN A 185 -18.08 8.48 -10.34
N LYS A 186 -17.01 8.72 -9.57
CA LYS A 186 -16.90 8.24 -8.20
C LYS A 186 -17.79 9.03 -7.25
N SER A 187 -18.00 8.47 -6.06
CA SER A 187 -18.70 9.11 -4.94
C SER A 187 -18.19 10.53 -4.69
N ALA A 188 -19.10 11.47 -4.43
CA ALA A 188 -18.73 12.85 -4.16
C ALA A 188 -17.78 12.96 -2.94
N GLY A 189 -16.82 13.87 -3.02
CA GLY A 189 -15.80 14.09 -1.97
C GLY A 189 -14.40 13.70 -2.45
N VAL A 190 -13.63 13.09 -1.56
CA VAL A 190 -12.21 12.76 -1.79
C VAL A 190 -12.00 11.84 -2.99
N GLU A 191 -12.94 10.94 -3.24
CA GLU A 191 -12.87 9.93 -4.31
C GLU A 191 -12.79 10.54 -5.72
N GLN A 192 -13.24 11.77 -5.92
CA GLN A 192 -13.17 12.47 -7.21
C GLN A 192 -11.85 13.22 -7.43
N SER A 193 -10.93 13.21 -6.46
CA SER A 193 -9.79 14.15 -6.40
C SER A 193 -8.41 13.50 -6.18
N TRP A 194 -8.25 12.21 -6.52
CA TRP A 194 -6.99 11.46 -6.39
C TRP A 194 -6.02 11.62 -7.57
N GLY A 195 -6.45 12.27 -8.65
CA GLY A 195 -5.70 12.35 -9.89
C GLY A 195 -4.40 13.15 -9.80
N LEU A 196 -3.35 12.65 -10.44
CA LEU A 196 -2.16 13.41 -10.79
C LEU A 196 -2.46 14.44 -11.89
N PHE A 197 -3.43 14.15 -12.76
CA PHE A 197 -3.84 15.00 -13.88
C PHE A 197 -5.35 15.26 -13.86
N TYR A 198 -5.76 16.41 -14.37
CA TYR A 198 -7.13 16.66 -14.77
C TYR A 198 -7.49 15.86 -16.04
N PRO A 199 -8.78 15.64 -16.35
CA PRO A 199 -9.19 14.93 -17.58
C PRO A 199 -8.68 15.58 -18.88
N ASN A 200 -8.40 16.88 -18.87
CA ASN A 200 -7.80 17.62 -19.99
C ASN A 200 -6.26 17.42 -20.09
N LYS A 201 -5.68 16.52 -19.30
CA LYS A 201 -4.24 16.17 -19.23
C LYS A 201 -3.35 17.24 -18.62
N VAL A 202 -3.91 18.34 -18.13
CA VAL A 202 -3.13 19.32 -17.36
C VAL A 202 -2.81 18.70 -15.99
N PRO A 203 -1.55 18.77 -15.53
CA PRO A 203 -1.20 18.30 -14.18
C PRO A 203 -2.02 19.04 -13.12
N VAL A 204 -2.56 18.32 -12.13
CA VAL A 204 -3.17 18.95 -10.93
C VAL A 204 -2.09 19.66 -10.12
N TYR A 205 -0.90 19.07 -10.09
CA TYR A 205 0.33 19.61 -9.56
C TYR A 205 1.52 19.04 -10.35
N PRO A 206 2.66 19.75 -10.40
CA PRO A 206 3.89 19.21 -10.96
C PRO A 206 4.33 17.94 -10.23
N VAL A 207 4.61 16.87 -10.99
CA VAL A 207 5.14 15.60 -10.50
C VAL A 207 6.25 15.13 -11.44
N GLU A 208 7.36 14.67 -10.88
CA GLU A 208 8.48 14.09 -11.61
C GLU A 208 8.56 12.61 -11.27
N PHE A 209 8.42 11.76 -12.28
CA PHE A 209 8.59 10.31 -12.15
C PHE A 209 10.08 9.94 -12.37
N LEU A 210 10.51 8.83 -11.78
CA LEU A 210 11.88 8.30 -11.89
C LEU A 210 12.10 7.51 -13.19
#